data_AF-A0A355FQP3-F1
#
_entry.id   AF-A0A355FQP3-F1
#
_cell.length_a   1.000
_cell.length_b   1.000
_cell.length_c   1.000
_cell.angle_alpha   90.00
_cell.angle_beta   90.00
_cell.angle_gamma   90.00
#
_symmetry.space_group_name_H-M   'P 1'
#
loop_
_entity.id
_entity.type
_entity.pdbx_description
1 polymer ?
#
loop_
_entity_poly.entity_id
_entity_poly.type
_entity_poly.pdbx_seq_one_letter_code
_entity_poly.pdbx_strand_id
1 'polypeptide(L)'
;MKTTKILGLLLVIVVLGASGLALAADTVTQTVTIQVDPVNDISVSGDPAPLIVTAGGAPATDSSTSYDLTTNGVALKITGEIDTDVPADTTLTVDLTAPTGATSLGPTLLSTTPADLVTGIGTVAETALGITYEFSALVTAGAVGTETRTVTFTITN
;
A
#
# COMPACT_ATOMS: atom_id res chain seq x y z
N MET A 1 94.00 62.54 -5.81
CA MET A 1 92.69 62.05 -5.30
C MET A 1 91.62 63.01 -5.78
N LYS A 2 91.00 62.71 -6.93
CA LYS A 2 89.58 62.28 -7.09
C LYS A 2 88.55 63.24 -6.47
N THR A 3 87.72 63.86 -7.31
CA THR A 3 86.28 63.51 -7.34
C THR A 3 85.58 64.05 -8.59
N THR A 4 85.11 63.11 -9.42
CA THR A 4 84.15 63.28 -10.52
C THR A 4 82.75 63.52 -9.94
N LYS A 5 81.99 64.46 -10.51
CA LYS A 5 80.56 64.63 -10.24
C LYS A 5 79.73 64.11 -11.41
N ILE A 6 78.47 63.79 -11.09
CA ILE A 6 77.29 63.64 -11.97
C ILE A 6 77.11 62.22 -12.54
N LEU A 7 76.17 61.45 -11.98
CA LEU A 7 74.79 61.31 -12.49
C LEU A 7 74.15 60.07 -11.83
N GLY A 8 73.29 60.26 -10.83
CA GLY A 8 72.56 59.18 -10.19
C GLY A 8 71.10 59.20 -10.60
N LEU A 9 70.74 58.41 -11.61
CA LEU A 9 69.36 58.05 -11.92
C LEU A 9 69.17 56.60 -11.48
N LEU A 10 68.39 56.37 -10.43
CA LEU A 10 67.77 55.05 -10.20
C LEU A 10 66.35 55.25 -9.69
N LEU A 11 65.41 55.05 -10.60
CA LEU A 11 63.98 55.06 -10.40
C LEU A 11 63.58 53.73 -9.73
N VAL A 12 63.20 53.74 -8.46
CA VAL A 12 62.64 52.55 -7.78
C VAL A 12 61.12 52.59 -7.97
N ILE A 13 60.63 51.91 -8.99
CA ILE A 13 59.19 51.61 -9.14
C ILE A 13 58.89 50.45 -8.18
N VAL A 14 58.28 50.75 -7.04
CA VAL A 14 57.67 49.73 -6.18
C VAL A 14 56.34 49.35 -6.81
N VAL A 15 56.33 48.24 -7.57
CA VAL A 15 55.10 47.58 -7.98
C VAL A 15 54.52 46.90 -6.74
N LEU A 16 53.51 47.52 -6.11
CA LEU A 16 52.61 46.80 -5.21
C LEU A 16 51.81 45.83 -6.08
N GLY A 17 52.31 44.60 -6.20
CA GLY A 17 51.51 43.48 -6.67
C GLY A 17 50.36 43.28 -5.69
N ALA A 18 49.14 43.59 -6.10
CA ALA A 18 47.94 43.19 -5.38
C ALA A 18 47.93 41.66 -5.37
N SER A 19 48.41 41.07 -4.28
CA SER A 19 48.22 39.66 -3.96
C SER A 19 46.72 39.43 -3.84
N GLY A 20 46.10 38.90 -4.90
CA GLY A 20 44.77 38.34 -4.80
C GLY A 20 44.82 37.24 -3.74
N LEU A 21 44.17 37.46 -2.60
CA LEU A 21 44.00 36.42 -1.59
C LEU A 21 43.06 35.37 -2.18
N ALA A 22 43.63 34.33 -2.78
CA ALA A 22 42.88 33.14 -3.14
C ALA A 22 42.48 32.45 -1.82
N LEU A 23 41.21 32.58 -1.42
CA LEU A 23 40.65 31.77 -0.34
C LEU A 23 40.59 30.33 -0.84
N ALA A 24 41.45 29.45 -0.30
CA ALA A 24 41.40 28.02 -0.59
C ALA A 24 40.13 27.45 0.05
N ALA A 25 39.13 27.13 -0.77
CA ALA A 25 37.97 26.37 -0.33
C ALA A 25 38.34 24.87 -0.29
N ASP A 26 38.05 24.20 0.82
CA ASP A 26 38.19 22.75 0.98
C ASP A 26 36.78 22.15 1.14
N THR A 27 36.45 21.21 0.27
CA THR A 27 35.11 20.60 0.21
C THR A 27 35.27 19.10 0.08
N VAL A 28 34.57 18.37 0.96
CA VAL A 28 34.44 16.92 0.94
C VAL A 28 32.97 16.57 0.84
N THR A 29 32.63 15.58 0.00
CA THR A 29 31.27 15.06 -0.14
C THR A 29 31.21 13.63 0.38
N GLN A 30 30.05 13.26 0.91
CA GLN A 30 29.75 11.89 1.34
C GLN A 30 28.45 11.45 0.70
N THR A 31 28.42 10.20 0.24
CA THR A 31 27.21 9.57 -0.26
C THR A 31 26.52 8.81 0.86
N VAL A 32 25.24 9.11 1.06
CA VAL A 32 24.35 8.36 1.96
C VAL A 32 23.36 7.59 1.10
N THR A 33 23.26 6.28 1.32
CA THR A 33 22.28 5.42 0.63
C THR A 33 21.08 5.20 1.55
N ILE A 34 19.88 5.45 1.03
CA ILE A 34 18.60 5.31 1.74
C ILE A 34 17.67 4.46 0.88
N GLN A 35 16.91 3.56 1.53
CA GLN A 35 15.92 2.69 0.89
C GLN A 35 14.66 2.63 1.76
N VAL A 36 13.50 2.48 1.10
CA VAL A 36 12.22 2.15 1.73
C VAL A 36 11.70 0.89 1.07
N ASP A 37 11.38 -0.12 1.87
CA ASP A 37 10.87 -1.40 1.36
C ASP A 37 9.35 -1.34 1.11
N PRO A 38 8.83 -2.18 0.21
CA PRO A 38 7.39 -2.31 0.02
C PRO A 38 6.68 -2.80 1.29
N VAL A 39 5.49 -2.27 1.54
CA VAL A 39 4.55 -2.72 2.57
C VAL A 39 3.24 -3.04 1.87
N ASN A 40 2.71 -4.24 2.13
CA ASN A 40 1.38 -4.70 1.73
C ASN A 40 0.84 -5.53 2.90
N ASP A 41 0.12 -4.88 3.81
CA ASP A 41 -0.39 -5.49 5.02
C ASP A 41 -1.91 -5.40 5.07
N ILE A 42 -2.56 -6.54 5.35
CA ILE A 42 -4.00 -6.66 5.54
C ILE A 42 -4.27 -7.50 6.78
N SER A 43 -5.20 -7.05 7.60
CA SER A 43 -5.67 -7.80 8.77
C SER A 43 -7.18 -7.67 8.91
N VAL A 44 -7.83 -8.67 9.49
CA VAL A 44 -9.27 -8.69 9.74
C VAL A 44 -9.57 -8.60 11.23
N SER A 45 -10.72 -8.04 11.59
CA SER A 45 -11.12 -7.83 12.99
C SER A 45 -11.53 -9.12 13.71
N GLY A 46 -11.81 -10.20 12.96
CA GLY A 46 -12.27 -11.49 13.47
C GLY A 46 -13.17 -12.22 12.47
N ASP A 47 -13.93 -13.19 12.98
CA ASP A 47 -14.86 -14.00 12.19
C ASP A 47 -16.30 -13.45 12.29
N PRO A 48 -17.11 -13.53 11.21
CA PRO A 48 -18.52 -13.12 11.24
C PRO A 48 -19.36 -14.07 12.10
N ALA A 49 -20.55 -13.64 12.49
CA ALA A 49 -21.50 -14.54 13.14
C ALA A 49 -21.97 -15.65 12.17
N PRO A 50 -22.46 -16.80 12.69
CA PRO A 50 -22.99 -17.85 11.82
C PRO A 50 -24.12 -17.35 10.91
N LEU A 51 -23.94 -17.52 9.59
CA LEU A 51 -24.94 -17.20 8.59
C LEU A 51 -25.89 -18.38 8.40
N ILE A 52 -27.10 -18.29 8.96
CA ILE A 52 -28.08 -19.38 8.94
C ILE A 52 -29.31 -18.94 8.14
N VAL A 53 -29.65 -19.72 7.10
CA VAL A 53 -30.83 -19.49 6.26
C VAL A 53 -31.73 -20.72 6.22
N THR A 54 -33.00 -20.50 5.91
CA THR A 54 -33.91 -21.57 5.47
C THR A 54 -33.84 -21.68 3.95
N ALA A 55 -33.80 -22.90 3.42
CA ALA A 55 -33.81 -23.13 1.97
C ALA A 55 -35.01 -22.43 1.29
N GLY A 56 -34.75 -21.59 0.30
CA GLY A 56 -35.76 -20.75 -0.39
C GLY A 56 -36.23 -19.54 0.42
N GLY A 57 -35.65 -19.28 1.59
CA GLY A 57 -35.93 -18.14 2.44
C GLY A 57 -35.14 -16.89 2.05
N ALA A 58 -35.21 -15.87 2.91
CA ALA A 58 -34.39 -14.67 2.76
C ALA A 58 -32.90 -14.99 3.05
N PRO A 59 -31.96 -14.30 2.39
CA PRO A 59 -30.54 -14.39 2.72
C PRO A 59 -30.24 -13.97 4.16
N ALA A 60 -29.17 -14.53 4.72
CA ALA A 60 -28.59 -14.07 5.97
C ALA A 60 -27.42 -13.13 5.65
N THR A 61 -27.31 -12.02 6.39
CA THR A 61 -26.26 -11.01 6.19
C THR A 61 -25.52 -10.77 7.50
N ASP A 62 -24.19 -10.62 7.42
CA ASP A 62 -23.34 -10.18 8.53
C ASP A 62 -22.45 -9.02 8.05
N SER A 63 -22.39 -7.95 8.84
CA SER A 63 -21.53 -6.77 8.59
C SER A 63 -20.77 -6.37 9.86
N SER A 64 -20.51 -7.34 10.74
CA SER A 64 -19.89 -7.12 12.05
C SER A 64 -18.36 -7.05 11.99
N THR A 65 -17.77 -7.46 10.86
CA THR A 65 -16.33 -7.54 10.68
C THR A 65 -15.80 -6.41 9.81
N SER A 66 -14.52 -6.09 10.00
CA SER A 66 -13.80 -5.08 9.24
C SER A 66 -12.39 -5.56 8.91
N TYR A 67 -11.72 -4.85 8.00
CA TYR A 67 -10.30 -5.03 7.74
C TYR A 67 -9.54 -3.71 7.82
N ASP A 68 -8.24 -3.84 8.08
CA ASP A 68 -7.26 -2.76 8.01
C ASP A 68 -6.34 -3.02 6.83
N LEU A 69 -5.90 -1.96 6.15
CA LEU A 69 -5.02 -2.02 5.00
C LEU A 69 -3.93 -0.97 5.10
N THR A 70 -2.68 -1.40 5.03
CA THR A 70 -1.52 -0.50 4.87
C THR A 70 -0.71 -0.93 3.67
N THR A 71 -0.51 -0.02 2.71
CA THR A 71 0.35 -0.27 1.56
C THR A 71 1.04 0.98 1.02
N ASN A 72 2.26 0.82 0.51
CA ASN A 72 2.96 1.82 -0.30
C ASN A 72 3.07 1.44 -1.78
N GLY A 73 2.33 0.41 -2.21
CA GLY A 73 2.19 0.02 -3.61
C GLY A 73 1.22 0.90 -4.40
N VAL A 74 1.09 0.59 -5.68
CA VAL A 74 0.18 1.27 -6.62
C VAL A 74 -0.48 0.26 -7.54
N ALA A 75 -1.73 0.54 -7.93
CA ALA A 75 -2.53 -0.34 -8.78
C ALA A 75 -2.69 -1.76 -8.23
N LEU A 76 -2.78 -1.88 -6.89
CA LEU A 76 -3.05 -3.16 -6.24
C LEU A 76 -4.54 -3.48 -6.25
N LYS A 77 -4.86 -4.70 -5.86
CA LYS A 77 -6.20 -5.21 -5.62
C LYS A 77 -6.23 -6.15 -4.42
N ILE A 78 -7.42 -6.34 -3.87
CA ILE A 78 -7.72 -7.39 -2.90
C ILE A 78 -8.53 -8.46 -3.61
N THR A 79 -8.07 -9.71 -3.57
CA THR A 79 -8.83 -10.88 -4.01
C THR A 79 -9.35 -11.67 -2.82
N GLY A 80 -10.48 -12.35 -2.99
CA GLY A 80 -11.05 -13.27 -1.99
C GLY A 80 -11.29 -14.66 -2.58
N GLU A 81 -11.02 -15.68 -1.78
CA GLU A 81 -11.36 -17.08 -2.05
C GLU A 81 -11.76 -17.82 -0.77
N ILE A 82 -12.40 -18.98 -0.92
CA ILE A 82 -12.71 -19.90 0.18
C ILE A 82 -11.98 -21.23 0.02
N ASP A 83 -11.70 -21.88 1.13
CA ASP A 83 -10.97 -23.15 1.21
C ASP A 83 -11.69 -24.35 0.58
N THR A 84 -13.02 -24.33 0.52
CA THR A 84 -13.84 -25.38 -0.09
C THR A 84 -15.12 -24.77 -0.64
N ASP A 85 -15.63 -25.28 -1.76
CA ASP A 85 -16.89 -24.77 -2.33
C ASP A 85 -18.04 -24.85 -1.34
N VAL A 86 -18.96 -23.89 -1.43
CA VAL A 86 -20.21 -23.94 -0.68
C VAL A 86 -21.08 -25.12 -1.15
N PRO A 87 -21.99 -25.64 -0.30
CA PRO A 87 -22.90 -26.70 -0.69
C PRO A 87 -23.69 -26.37 -1.97
N ALA A 88 -24.06 -27.39 -2.73
CA ALA A 88 -24.84 -27.22 -3.95
C ALA A 88 -26.12 -26.40 -3.69
N ASP A 89 -26.48 -25.55 -4.64
CA ASP A 89 -27.64 -24.65 -4.58
C ASP A 89 -27.60 -23.62 -3.42
N THR A 90 -26.42 -23.34 -2.88
CA THR A 90 -26.17 -22.24 -1.95
C THR A 90 -25.16 -21.25 -2.52
N THR A 91 -25.13 -20.03 -1.98
CA THR A 91 -24.20 -18.98 -2.41
C THR A 91 -23.65 -18.24 -1.20
N LEU A 92 -22.35 -17.97 -1.18
CA LEU A 92 -21.72 -17.05 -0.24
C LEU A 92 -21.08 -15.91 -1.03
N THR A 93 -21.48 -14.68 -0.74
CA THR A 93 -20.89 -13.47 -1.31
C THR A 93 -20.22 -12.64 -0.24
N VAL A 94 -19.25 -11.82 -0.66
CA VAL A 94 -18.61 -10.81 0.18
C VAL A 94 -18.54 -9.48 -0.55
N ASP A 95 -18.75 -8.39 0.19
CA ASP A 95 -18.52 -7.01 -0.23
C ASP A 95 -17.53 -6.35 0.74
N LEU A 96 -16.52 -5.69 0.18
CA LEU A 96 -15.52 -4.95 0.94
C LEU A 96 -15.70 -3.45 0.72
N THR A 97 -15.69 -2.69 1.81
CA THR A 97 -15.61 -1.23 1.74
C THR A 97 -14.25 -0.85 1.18
N ALA A 98 -14.21 -0.22 0.00
CA ALA A 98 -12.94 0.17 -0.60
C ALA A 98 -12.24 1.28 0.20
N PRO A 99 -10.90 1.24 0.32
CA PRO A 99 -10.11 2.35 0.86
C PRO A 99 -10.20 3.58 -0.06
N THR A 100 -9.80 4.74 0.44
CA THR A 100 -9.85 6.00 -0.31
C THR A 100 -9.10 5.88 -1.64
N GLY A 101 -9.78 6.21 -2.74
CA GLY A 101 -9.20 6.20 -4.09
C GLY A 101 -9.26 4.85 -4.81
N ALA A 102 -9.64 3.77 -4.13
CA ALA A 102 -9.91 2.47 -4.75
C ALA A 102 -11.41 2.30 -5.09
N THR A 103 -11.75 1.18 -5.73
CA THR A 103 -13.13 0.85 -6.11
C THR A 103 -13.49 -0.55 -5.63
N SER A 104 -14.59 -0.67 -4.88
CA SER A 104 -15.21 -1.97 -4.57
C SER A 104 -15.98 -2.46 -5.78
N LEU A 105 -15.92 -3.77 -6.04
CA LEU A 105 -16.74 -4.42 -7.06
C LEU A 105 -18.14 -4.80 -6.54
N GLY A 106 -18.43 -4.53 -5.25
CA GLY A 106 -19.67 -4.89 -4.60
C GLY A 106 -19.74 -6.37 -4.22
N PRO A 107 -20.95 -6.89 -3.91
CA PRO A 107 -21.16 -8.28 -3.55
C PRO A 107 -20.63 -9.24 -4.63
N THR A 108 -19.57 -9.96 -4.28
CA THR A 108 -18.85 -10.88 -5.18
C THR A 108 -18.95 -12.31 -4.67
N LEU A 109 -19.24 -13.26 -5.56
CA LEU A 109 -19.36 -14.67 -5.23
C LEU A 109 -18.00 -15.26 -4.84
N LEU A 110 -17.95 -15.92 -3.69
CA LEU A 110 -16.77 -16.66 -3.25
C LEU A 110 -16.79 -18.10 -3.78
N SER A 111 -15.62 -18.56 -4.19
CA SER A 111 -15.34 -19.94 -4.59
C SER A 111 -13.89 -20.28 -4.22
N THR A 112 -13.44 -21.50 -4.53
CA THR A 112 -12.01 -21.85 -4.40
C THR A 112 -11.12 -21.20 -5.47
N THR A 113 -11.68 -20.34 -6.33
CA THR A 113 -10.93 -19.51 -7.28
C THR A 113 -10.94 -18.07 -6.79
N PRO A 114 -9.79 -17.39 -6.69
CA PRO A 114 -9.73 -15.99 -6.31
C PRO A 114 -10.55 -15.11 -7.24
N ALA A 115 -11.40 -14.27 -6.65
CA ALA A 115 -12.12 -13.21 -7.35
C ALA A 115 -11.64 -11.84 -6.85
N ASP A 116 -11.50 -10.88 -7.76
CA ASP A 116 -11.20 -9.49 -7.41
C ASP A 116 -12.38 -8.92 -6.59
N LEU A 117 -12.10 -8.25 -5.48
CA LEU A 117 -13.10 -7.62 -4.59
C LEU A 117 -12.96 -6.10 -4.59
N VAL A 118 -11.72 -5.61 -4.53
CA VAL A 118 -11.37 -4.20 -4.56
C VAL A 118 -10.24 -4.01 -5.56
N THR A 119 -10.33 -2.98 -6.40
CA THR A 119 -9.32 -2.69 -7.43
C THR A 119 -8.86 -1.23 -7.36
N GLY A 120 -7.69 -0.95 -7.95
CA GLY A 120 -7.16 0.41 -8.03
C GLY A 120 -6.60 0.95 -6.72
N ILE A 121 -6.16 0.06 -5.83
CA ILE A 121 -5.58 0.44 -4.54
C ILE A 121 -4.23 1.12 -4.77
N GLY A 122 -4.12 2.35 -4.27
CA GLY A 122 -2.88 3.13 -4.24
C GLY A 122 -2.19 3.05 -2.88
N THR A 123 -1.29 3.99 -2.62
CA THR A 123 -0.65 4.16 -1.31
C THR A 123 -1.69 4.62 -0.29
N VAL A 124 -1.96 3.79 0.72
CA VAL A 124 -2.99 4.05 1.72
C VAL A 124 -2.67 3.37 3.05
N ALA A 125 -3.13 3.97 4.14
CA ALA A 125 -3.17 3.37 5.46
C ALA A 125 -4.53 3.70 6.08
N GLU A 126 -5.43 2.73 6.10
CA GLU A 126 -6.80 2.89 6.58
C GLU A 126 -7.21 1.70 7.44
N THR A 127 -8.10 1.95 8.38
CA THR A 127 -8.55 0.98 9.38
C THR A 127 -10.06 0.93 9.44
N ALA A 128 -10.61 -0.18 9.92
CA ALA A 128 -12.04 -0.40 10.12
C ALA A 128 -12.88 -0.28 8.82
N LEU A 129 -12.32 -0.73 7.69
CA LEU A 129 -13.05 -0.85 6.42
C LEU A 129 -14.01 -2.05 6.52
N GLY A 130 -15.31 -1.84 6.29
CA GLY A 130 -16.33 -2.87 6.53
C GLY A 130 -16.22 -4.07 5.59
N ILE A 131 -16.49 -5.25 6.13
CA ILE A 131 -16.69 -6.51 5.40
C ILE A 131 -18.16 -6.91 5.57
N THR A 132 -18.86 -7.14 4.48
CA THR A 132 -20.25 -7.63 4.52
C THR A 132 -20.35 -8.98 3.81
N TYR A 133 -20.82 -10.00 4.51
CA TYR A 133 -21.11 -11.31 3.95
C TYR A 133 -22.61 -11.49 3.76
N GLU A 134 -22.99 -12.20 2.71
CA GLU A 134 -24.35 -12.67 2.51
C GLU A 134 -24.35 -14.15 2.12
N PHE A 135 -25.17 -14.94 2.81
CA PHE A 135 -25.40 -16.34 2.49
C PHE A 135 -26.83 -16.56 2.05
N SER A 136 -27.03 -17.30 0.95
CA SER A 136 -28.35 -17.64 0.43
C SER A 136 -28.43 -19.11 0.05
N ALA A 137 -29.64 -19.67 0.06
CA ALA A 137 -29.89 -21.05 -0.33
C ALA A 137 -31.19 -21.15 -1.15
N LEU A 138 -31.14 -21.79 -2.31
CA LEU A 138 -32.35 -22.11 -3.07
C LEU A 138 -33.18 -23.17 -2.35
N VAL A 139 -34.47 -23.27 -2.70
CA VAL A 139 -35.35 -24.31 -2.16
C VAL A 139 -34.84 -25.73 -2.46
N THR A 140 -34.04 -25.90 -3.51
CA THR A 140 -33.45 -27.18 -3.94
C THR A 140 -32.22 -27.60 -3.15
N ALA A 141 -31.61 -26.70 -2.37
CA ALA A 141 -30.44 -27.02 -1.53
C ALA A 141 -30.74 -28.09 -0.47
N GLY A 142 -32.02 -28.28 -0.11
CA GLY A 142 -32.44 -29.22 0.91
C GLY A 142 -31.91 -28.85 2.30
N ALA A 143 -31.72 -29.86 3.15
CA ALA A 143 -31.15 -29.66 4.48
C ALA A 143 -29.61 -29.82 4.42
N VAL A 144 -28.90 -28.75 4.74
CA VAL A 144 -27.44 -28.73 4.89
C VAL A 144 -27.12 -28.62 6.38
N GLY A 145 -26.17 -29.41 6.87
CA GLY A 145 -25.66 -29.28 8.24
C GLY A 145 -24.84 -27.98 8.41
N THR A 146 -24.49 -27.64 9.65
CA THR A 146 -23.54 -26.55 9.88
C THR A 146 -22.16 -26.94 9.35
N GLU A 147 -21.63 -26.12 8.46
CA GLU A 147 -20.27 -26.23 7.94
C GLU A 147 -19.55 -24.89 8.10
N THR A 148 -18.22 -24.90 8.00
CA THR A 148 -17.37 -23.71 8.07
C THR A 148 -16.61 -23.55 6.77
N ARG A 149 -16.33 -22.30 6.40
CA ARG A 149 -15.44 -21.92 5.29
C ARG A 149 -14.42 -20.92 5.80
N THR A 150 -13.18 -21.11 5.39
CA THR A 150 -12.09 -20.16 5.66
C THR A 150 -12.00 -19.22 4.46
N VAL A 151 -12.24 -17.93 4.67
CA VAL A 151 -12.07 -16.90 3.62
C VAL A 151 -10.65 -16.36 3.68
N THR A 152 -9.95 -16.36 2.54
CA THR A 152 -8.59 -15.82 2.42
C THR A 152 -8.63 -14.56 1.57
N PHE A 153 -8.17 -13.44 2.14
CA PHE A 153 -7.96 -12.19 1.40
C PHE A 153 -6.48 -12.03 1.04
N THR A 154 -6.19 -11.72 -0.22
CA THR A 154 -4.82 -11.52 -0.72
C THR A 154 -4.68 -10.15 -1.37
N ILE A 155 -3.63 -9.42 -1.02
CA ILE A 155 -3.20 -8.22 -1.76
C ILE A 155 -2.32 -8.67 -2.93
N THR A 156 -2.68 -8.28 -4.15
CA THR A 156 -1.90 -8.58 -5.37
C THR A 156 -1.99 -7.43 -6.39
N ASN A 157 -1.20 -7.50 -7.46
CA ASN A 157 -1.36 -6.70 -8.68
C ASN A 157 -2.38 -7.32 -9.64
#